data_AF-A0A0M2XNY5-F1
#
_entry.id   AF-A0A0M2XNY5-F1
#
_cell.length_a   1.000
_cell.length_b   1.000
_cell.length_c   1.000
_cell.angle_alpha   90.00
_cell.angle_beta   90.00
_cell.angle_gamma   90.00
#
_symmetry.space_group_name_H-M   'P 1'
#
loop_
_entity.id
_entity.type
_entity.pdbx_description
1 polymer ?
#
loop_
_entity_poly.entity_id
_entity_poly.type
_entity_poly.pdbx_seq_one_letter_code
_entity_poly.pdbx_strand_id
1 'polypeptide(L)'
;MERNEREVSHMKQLAAQYLRRGEIENALITYHKILDHYPQEKSYYTDFIKMLLDPITISEIGFSAYEQAISCCEDAIKYLVEDDIELFYMKKGSIYLMMLQKDPSWDRKNRSSVLDFVEDGLKKFPNNQILLNCATALYRLSGIIHKYGECLDQLLQIHPKDIFLILERVSVLEQMGRQMTAIPILENWINENPKGDLSTAYVKIISLYKAVDNHKMSAYYQLRLEHV
;
A
#
# COMPACT_ATOMS: atom_id res chain seq x y z
N MET A 1 32.66 19.17 9.13
CA MET A 1 31.77 18.79 8.01
C MET A 1 32.53 18.06 6.90
N GLU A 2 33.50 18.70 6.23
CA GLU A 2 34.17 18.10 5.04
C GLU A 2 34.85 16.73 5.25
N ARG A 3 35.43 16.46 6.42
CA ARG A 3 36.10 15.18 6.69
C ARG A 3 35.11 14.02 6.81
N ASN A 4 33.95 14.28 7.39
CA ASN A 4 32.87 13.30 7.57
C ASN A 4 32.18 13.00 6.23
N GLU A 5 31.97 14.01 5.39
CA GLU A 5 31.39 13.83 4.05
C GLU A 5 32.29 12.99 3.13
N ARG A 6 33.61 13.17 3.19
CA ARG A 6 34.56 12.36 2.42
C ARG A 6 34.58 10.91 2.87
N GLU A 7 34.50 10.68 4.18
CA GLU A 7 34.45 9.33 4.75
C GLU A 7 33.16 8.60 4.35
N VAL A 8 32.01 9.25 4.44
CA VAL A 8 30.75 8.66 3.99
C VAL A 8 30.74 8.43 2.48
N SER A 9 31.23 9.38 1.69
CA SER A 9 31.35 9.20 0.25
C SER A 9 32.21 7.98 -0.09
N HIS A 10 33.29 7.76 0.65
CA HIS A 10 34.13 6.57 0.49
C HIS A 10 33.37 5.29 0.86
N MET A 11 32.66 5.27 2.00
CA MET A 11 31.85 4.13 2.41
C MET A 11 30.73 3.80 1.40
N LYS A 12 30.06 4.81 0.84
CA LYS A 12 29.06 4.61 -0.23
C LYS A 12 29.67 4.01 -1.48
N GLN A 13 30.85 4.50 -1.90
CA GLN A 13 31.56 3.93 -3.04
C GLN A 13 31.98 2.49 -2.79
N LEU A 14 32.42 2.17 -1.57
CA LEU A 14 32.80 0.83 -1.17
C LEU A 14 31.60 -0.13 -1.16
N ALA A 15 30.48 0.28 -0.57
CA ALA A 15 29.23 -0.48 -0.63
C ALA A 15 28.80 -0.76 -2.07
N ALA A 16 28.87 0.25 -2.95
CA ALA A 16 28.55 0.08 -4.37
C ALA A 16 29.52 -0.88 -5.09
N GLN A 17 30.79 -0.94 -4.68
CA GLN A 17 31.75 -1.92 -5.20
C GLN A 17 31.42 -3.34 -4.75
N TYR A 18 31.05 -3.53 -3.48
CA TYR A 18 30.62 -4.82 -2.95
C TYR A 18 29.39 -5.35 -3.71
N LEU A 19 28.39 -4.50 -3.94
CA LEU A 19 27.20 -4.87 -4.73
C LEU A 19 27.56 -5.30 -6.15
N ARG A 20 28.48 -4.59 -6.83
CA ARG A 20 28.93 -4.97 -8.19
C ARG A 20 29.64 -6.33 -8.24
N ARG A 21 30.18 -6.79 -7.11
CA ARG A 21 30.86 -8.09 -6.98
C ARG A 21 29.94 -9.19 -6.44
N GLY A 22 28.68 -8.87 -6.12
CA GLY A 22 27.76 -9.79 -5.45
C GLY A 22 28.08 -10.01 -3.96
N GLU A 23 28.95 -9.20 -3.36
CA GLU A 23 29.32 -9.29 -1.94
C GLU A 23 28.27 -8.60 -1.07
N ILE A 24 27.04 -9.11 -1.06
CA ILE A 24 25.87 -8.47 -0.42
C ILE A 24 26.10 -8.26 1.08
N GLU A 25 26.65 -9.25 1.79
CA GLU A 25 26.93 -9.15 3.24
C GLU A 25 27.88 -7.98 3.57
N ASN A 26 28.95 -7.80 2.79
CA ASN A 26 29.88 -6.69 2.98
C ASN A 26 29.22 -5.34 2.69
N ALA A 27 28.31 -5.28 1.71
CA ALA A 27 27.50 -4.11 1.45
C ALA A 27 26.59 -3.78 2.65
N LEU A 28 25.88 -4.78 3.21
CA LEU A 28 25.04 -4.62 4.40
C LEU A 28 25.82 -4.04 5.58
N ILE A 29 26.96 -4.66 5.91
CA ILE A 29 27.85 -4.18 6.99
C ILE A 29 28.25 -2.72 6.77
N THR A 30 28.55 -2.35 5.52
CA THR A 30 28.95 -0.98 5.19
C THR A 30 27.80 0.01 5.38
N TYR A 31 26.57 -0.34 4.97
CA TYR A 31 25.41 0.51 5.20
C TYR A 31 25.06 0.66 6.69
N HIS A 32 25.13 -0.41 7.48
CA HIS A 32 24.94 -0.33 8.93
C HIS A 32 25.95 0.62 9.58
N LYS A 33 27.23 0.51 9.22
CA LYS A 33 28.26 1.46 9.70
C LYS A 33 27.95 2.92 9.35
N ILE A 34 27.45 3.18 8.14
CA ILE A 34 27.04 4.54 7.75
C ILE A 34 25.91 5.03 8.68
N LEU A 35 24.89 4.21 8.94
CA LEU A 35 23.77 4.62 9.81
C LEU A 35 24.16 4.75 11.27
N ASP A 36 25.07 3.91 11.78
CA ASP A 36 25.59 4.01 13.14
C ASP A 36 26.34 5.33 13.37
N HIS A 37 27.10 5.79 12.37
CA HIS A 37 27.84 7.05 12.45
C HIS A 37 26.98 8.27 12.15
N TYR A 38 25.93 8.13 11.34
CA TYR A 38 25.12 9.24 10.82
C TYR A 38 23.61 8.93 10.90
N PRO A 39 23.05 8.70 12.10
CA PRO A 39 21.65 8.28 12.27
C PRO A 39 20.64 9.39 11.99
N GLN A 40 21.09 10.63 11.81
CA GLN A 40 20.24 11.79 11.52
C GLN A 40 20.13 12.07 10.01
N GLU A 41 20.85 11.33 9.18
CA GLU A 41 20.95 11.60 7.75
C GLU A 41 19.92 10.78 6.96
N LYS A 42 18.77 11.40 6.70
CA LYS A 42 17.64 10.81 5.94
C LYS A 42 18.08 10.06 4.67
N SER A 43 18.98 10.66 3.89
CA SER A 43 19.37 10.10 2.59
C SER A 43 19.98 8.70 2.71
N TYR A 44 20.65 8.38 3.82
CA TYR A 44 21.34 7.11 4.01
C TYR A 44 20.36 5.97 4.27
N TYR A 45 19.29 6.24 5.04
CA TYR A 45 18.19 5.29 5.17
C TYR A 45 17.53 5.02 3.81
N THR A 46 17.31 6.06 3.01
CA THR A 46 16.68 5.88 1.68
C THR A 46 17.56 5.08 0.72
N ASP A 47 18.87 5.30 0.73
CA ASP A 47 19.84 4.55 -0.07
C ASP A 47 19.90 3.09 0.37
N PHE A 48 19.91 2.85 1.70
CA PHE A 48 19.98 1.50 2.24
C PHE A 48 18.71 0.70 1.94
N ILE A 49 17.52 1.28 2.15
CA ILE A 49 16.24 0.65 1.79
C ILE A 49 16.19 0.34 0.29
N LYS A 50 16.67 1.26 -0.56
CA LYS A 50 16.73 1.03 -2.01
C LYS A 50 17.62 -0.16 -2.36
N MET A 51 18.78 -0.28 -1.72
CA MET A 51 19.69 -1.41 -1.92
C MET A 51 19.08 -2.72 -1.43
N LEU A 52 18.42 -2.71 -0.26
CA LEU A 52 17.75 -3.88 0.30
C LEU A 52 16.64 -4.39 -0.62
N LEU A 53 15.86 -3.47 -1.21
CA LEU A 53 14.76 -3.80 -2.13
C LEU A 53 15.23 -4.00 -3.58
N ASP A 54 16.53 -4.00 -3.85
CA ASP A 54 17.06 -4.34 -5.17
C ASP A 54 16.79 -5.83 -5.49
N PRO A 55 16.39 -6.18 -6.73
CA PRO A 55 16.12 -7.57 -7.10
C PRO A 55 17.29 -8.53 -6.85
N ILE A 56 18.54 -8.07 -6.99
CA ILE A 56 19.73 -8.91 -6.74
C ILE A 56 19.83 -9.21 -5.25
N THR A 57 19.69 -8.19 -4.39
CA THR A 57 19.70 -8.37 -2.94
C THR A 57 18.56 -9.29 -2.48
N ILE A 58 17.35 -9.07 -2.97
CA ILE A 58 16.20 -9.94 -2.66
C ILE A 58 16.44 -11.37 -3.13
N SER A 59 17.06 -11.57 -4.30
CA SER A 59 17.39 -12.90 -4.80
C SER A 59 18.40 -13.63 -3.91
N GLU A 60 19.34 -12.89 -3.31
CA GLU A 60 20.42 -13.48 -2.51
C GLU A 60 19.97 -13.78 -1.08
N ILE A 61 19.33 -12.83 -0.40
CA ILE A 61 18.98 -12.94 1.02
C ILE A 61 17.47 -13.12 1.29
N GLY A 62 16.67 -13.23 0.23
CA GLY A 62 15.25 -13.57 0.30
C GLY A 62 14.44 -12.60 1.15
N PHE A 63 13.57 -13.15 2.01
CA PHE A 63 12.70 -12.36 2.86
C PHE A 63 13.43 -11.50 3.90
N SER A 64 14.68 -11.85 4.24
CA SER A 64 15.51 -11.06 5.16
C SER A 64 15.74 -9.64 4.64
N ALA A 65 15.79 -9.44 3.31
CA ALA A 65 15.89 -8.11 2.72
C ALA A 65 14.75 -7.18 3.16
N TYR A 66 13.51 -7.69 3.14
CA TYR A 66 12.34 -6.90 3.53
C TYR A 66 12.32 -6.64 5.04
N GLU A 67 12.69 -7.64 5.86
CA GLU A 67 12.78 -7.49 7.32
C GLU A 67 13.82 -6.44 7.72
N GLN A 68 14.98 -6.46 7.07
CA GLN A 68 16.02 -5.43 7.27
C GLN A 68 15.54 -4.06 6.77
N ALA A 69 14.79 -4.00 5.67
CA ALA A 69 14.24 -2.73 5.18
C ALA A 69 13.19 -2.16 6.13
N ILE A 70 12.39 -3.02 6.78
CA ILE A 70 11.45 -2.64 7.85
C ILE A 70 12.21 -2.09 9.05
N SER A 71 13.25 -2.81 9.54
CA SER A 71 14.11 -2.35 10.63
C SER A 71 14.74 -0.99 10.32
N CYS A 72 15.23 -0.81 9.09
CA CYS A 72 15.80 0.45 8.63
C CYS A 72 14.77 1.60 8.65
N CYS A 73 13.50 1.33 8.30
CA CYS A 73 12.44 2.32 8.46
C CYS A 73 12.13 2.64 9.93
N GLU A 74 12.19 1.64 10.83
CA GLU A 74 11.97 1.84 12.27
C GLU A 74 13.04 2.71 12.89
N ASP A 75 14.31 2.45 12.55
CA ASP A 75 15.43 3.30 12.95
C ASP A 75 15.26 4.72 12.41
N ALA A 76 14.87 4.87 11.13
CA ALA A 76 14.63 6.19 10.55
C ALA A 76 13.51 6.96 11.28
N ILE A 77 12.39 6.31 11.58
CA ILE A 77 11.27 6.91 12.34
C ILE A 77 11.70 7.29 13.76
N LYS A 78 12.60 6.51 14.37
CA LYS A 78 13.09 6.75 15.73
C LYS A 78 14.08 7.90 15.81
N TYR A 79 15.00 8.00 14.86
CA TYR A 79 16.13 8.92 14.95
C TYR A 79 15.92 10.22 14.18
N LEU A 80 15.15 10.24 13.09
CA LEU A 80 14.95 11.47 12.30
C LEU A 80 13.94 12.42 12.94
N VAL A 81 13.98 13.68 12.49
CA VAL A 81 13.03 14.72 12.87
C VAL A 81 11.65 14.50 12.24
N GLU A 82 10.62 15.07 12.87
CA GLU A 82 9.21 14.81 12.55
C GLU A 82 8.84 15.03 11.07
N ASP A 83 9.37 16.07 10.43
CA ASP A 83 9.08 16.37 9.01
C ASP A 83 9.55 15.26 8.04
N ASP A 84 10.49 14.41 8.46
CA ASP A 84 11.03 13.34 7.63
C ASP A 84 10.39 11.98 7.88
N ILE A 85 9.63 11.81 8.98
CA ILE A 85 9.15 10.48 9.39
C ILE A 85 8.03 9.97 8.49
N GLU A 86 7.20 10.84 7.89
CA GLU A 86 6.09 10.42 7.02
C GLU A 86 6.61 9.55 5.86
N LEU A 87 7.75 9.93 5.27
CA LEU A 87 8.37 9.16 4.19
C LEU A 87 8.69 7.72 4.62
N PHE A 88 9.14 7.52 5.86
CA PHE A 88 9.48 6.20 6.37
C PHE A 88 8.26 5.41 6.82
N TYR A 89 7.19 6.08 7.25
CA TYR A 89 5.89 5.45 7.38
C TYR A 89 5.40 4.90 6.03
N MET A 90 5.49 5.71 4.97
CA MET A 90 5.13 5.29 3.60
C MET A 90 5.99 4.14 3.09
N LYS A 91 7.32 4.20 3.30
CA LYS A 91 8.23 3.12 2.86
C LYS A 91 7.94 1.81 3.59
N LYS A 92 7.78 1.86 4.91
CA LYS A 92 7.44 0.68 5.72
C LYS A 92 6.07 0.11 5.31
N GLY A 93 5.06 0.96 5.11
CA GLY A 93 3.74 0.55 4.60
C GLY A 93 3.80 -0.12 3.21
N SER A 94 4.60 0.42 2.29
CA SER A 94 4.85 -0.18 0.98
C SER A 94 5.48 -1.57 1.09
N ILE A 95 6.48 -1.73 1.97
CA ILE A 95 7.14 -3.02 2.21
C ILE A 95 6.14 -4.03 2.80
N TYR A 96 5.32 -3.62 3.76
CA TYR A 96 4.28 -4.48 4.30
C TYR A 96 3.28 -4.94 3.24
N LEU A 97 2.84 -4.06 2.34
CA LEU A 97 1.98 -4.47 1.22
C LEU A 97 2.64 -5.56 0.35
N MET A 98 3.94 -5.43 0.05
CA MET A 98 4.66 -6.47 -0.69
C MET A 98 4.71 -7.79 0.09
N MET A 99 4.96 -7.73 1.40
CA MET A 99 5.06 -8.91 2.27
C MET A 99 3.72 -9.64 2.41
N LEU A 100 2.63 -8.90 2.64
CA LEU A 100 1.27 -9.46 2.73
C LEU A 100 0.87 -10.24 1.47
N GLN A 101 1.33 -9.81 0.30
CA GLN A 101 1.04 -10.48 -0.97
C GLN A 101 1.96 -11.68 -1.25
N LYS A 102 3.21 -11.65 -0.78
CA LYS A 102 4.24 -12.64 -1.13
C LYS A 102 4.32 -13.82 -0.15
N ASP A 103 4.02 -13.61 1.13
CA ASP A 103 4.15 -14.65 2.16
C ASP A 103 2.96 -14.67 3.14
N PRO A 104 1.99 -15.58 2.92
CA PRO A 104 0.87 -15.75 3.83
C PRO A 104 1.26 -16.20 5.25
N SER A 105 2.42 -16.84 5.42
CA SER A 105 2.90 -17.27 6.74
C SER A 105 3.43 -16.10 7.55
N TRP A 106 4.16 -15.19 6.89
CA TRP A 106 4.62 -13.94 7.48
C TRP A 106 3.44 -13.06 7.89
N ASP A 107 2.42 -12.92 7.04
CA ASP A 107 1.19 -12.17 7.37
C ASP A 107 0.56 -12.72 8.66
N ARG A 108 0.28 -14.03 8.74
CA ARG A 108 -0.33 -14.63 9.95
C ARG A 108 0.45 -14.33 11.23
N LYS A 109 1.78 -14.29 11.16
CA LYS A 109 2.65 -14.01 12.32
C LYS A 109 2.67 -12.53 12.69
N ASN A 110 2.65 -11.64 11.70
CA ASN A 110 2.96 -10.22 11.90
C ASN A 110 1.76 -9.29 11.78
N ARG A 111 0.58 -9.80 11.37
CA ARG A 111 -0.60 -8.99 11.05
C ARG A 111 -1.00 -7.99 12.13
N SER A 112 -0.98 -8.38 13.40
CA SER A 112 -1.33 -7.49 14.51
C SER A 112 -0.37 -6.31 14.61
N SER A 113 0.94 -6.57 14.62
CA SER A 113 1.98 -5.53 14.65
C SER A 113 1.91 -4.59 13.45
N VAL A 114 1.68 -5.15 12.26
CA VAL A 114 1.48 -4.36 11.04
C VAL A 114 0.24 -3.47 11.17
N LEU A 115 -0.86 -4.02 11.67
CA LEU A 115 -2.10 -3.26 11.84
C LEU A 115 -1.93 -2.12 12.86
N ASP A 116 -1.30 -2.39 14.01
CA ASP A 116 -1.01 -1.37 15.03
C ASP A 116 -0.16 -0.23 14.45
N PHE A 117 0.86 -0.57 13.67
CA PHE A 117 1.70 0.40 12.97
C PHE A 117 0.91 1.24 11.97
N VAL A 118 0.05 0.61 11.16
CA VAL A 118 -0.75 1.33 10.15
C VAL A 118 -1.79 2.22 10.82
N GLU A 119 -2.44 1.77 11.89
CA GLU A 119 -3.41 2.58 12.65
C GLU A 119 -2.74 3.77 13.34
N ASP A 120 -1.53 3.61 13.90
CA ASP A 120 -0.73 4.72 14.41
C ASP A 120 -0.35 5.70 13.28
N GLY A 121 0.11 5.18 12.15
CA GLY A 121 0.47 5.98 10.99
C GLY A 121 -0.72 6.79 10.45
N LEU A 122 -1.92 6.21 10.37
CA LEU A 122 -3.12 6.90 9.91
C LEU A 122 -3.65 7.94 10.90
N LYS A 123 -3.36 7.82 12.20
CA LYS A 123 -3.64 8.91 13.16
C LYS A 123 -2.79 10.14 12.90
N LYS A 124 -1.54 9.94 12.49
CA LYS A 124 -0.58 11.02 12.19
C LYS A 124 -0.77 11.58 10.77
N PHE A 125 -1.03 10.69 9.81
CA PHE A 125 -1.11 11.00 8.38
C PHE A 125 -2.41 10.41 7.78
N PRO A 126 -3.58 11.00 8.10
CA PRO A 126 -4.89 10.39 7.84
C PRO A 126 -5.22 10.18 6.35
N ASN A 127 -4.65 11.00 5.46
CA ASN A 127 -4.87 10.89 4.02
C ASN A 127 -3.69 10.24 3.29
N ASN A 128 -2.78 9.58 4.01
CA ASN A 128 -1.63 8.95 3.38
C ASN A 128 -2.07 7.69 2.62
N GLN A 129 -2.06 7.78 1.29
CA GLN A 129 -2.59 6.73 0.40
C GLN A 129 -1.90 5.36 0.60
N ILE A 130 -0.60 5.33 0.89
CA ILE A 130 0.11 4.05 1.09
C ILE A 130 -0.35 3.37 2.37
N LEU A 131 -0.51 4.12 3.46
CA LEU A 131 -1.04 3.59 4.71
C LEU A 131 -2.50 3.16 4.56
N LEU A 132 -3.32 3.93 3.83
CA LEU A 132 -4.69 3.55 3.52
C LEU A 132 -4.77 2.26 2.71
N ASN A 133 -3.93 2.10 1.69
CA ASN A 133 -3.86 0.87 0.91
C ASN A 133 -3.46 -0.33 1.79
N CYS A 134 -2.52 -0.13 2.72
CA CYS A 134 -2.11 -1.17 3.67
C CYS A 134 -3.25 -1.56 4.62
N ALA A 135 -3.92 -0.59 5.23
CA ALA A 135 -5.10 -0.82 6.08
C ALA A 135 -6.22 -1.55 5.31
N THR A 136 -6.50 -1.09 4.10
CA THR A 136 -7.50 -1.66 3.18
C THR A 136 -7.22 -3.14 2.94
N ALA A 137 -5.97 -3.51 2.62
CA ALA A 137 -5.57 -4.90 2.42
C ALA A 137 -5.73 -5.74 3.72
N LEU A 138 -5.28 -5.21 4.86
CA LEU A 138 -5.34 -5.91 6.15
C LEU A 138 -6.78 -6.15 6.62
N TYR A 139 -7.65 -5.14 6.54
CA TYR A 139 -9.05 -5.28 6.95
C TYR A 139 -9.83 -6.20 6.01
N ARG A 140 -9.55 -6.15 4.69
CA ARG A 140 -10.11 -7.10 3.73
C ARG A 140 -9.71 -8.54 4.06
N LEU A 141 -8.41 -8.79 4.26
CA LEU A 141 -7.88 -10.13 4.58
C LEU A 141 -8.33 -10.64 5.96
N SER A 142 -8.69 -9.72 6.86
CA SER A 142 -9.20 -10.05 8.20
C SER A 142 -10.72 -10.16 8.26
N GLY A 143 -11.42 -9.89 7.15
CA GLY A 143 -12.89 -9.89 7.11
C GLY A 143 -13.54 -8.77 7.94
N ILE A 144 -12.80 -7.72 8.29
CA ILE A 144 -13.31 -6.59 9.08
C ILE A 144 -13.98 -5.61 8.12
N ILE A 145 -15.17 -5.97 7.65
CA ILE A 145 -15.87 -5.31 6.53
C ILE A 145 -16.16 -3.82 6.80
N HIS A 146 -16.49 -3.46 8.04
CA HIS A 146 -16.77 -2.06 8.40
C HIS A 146 -15.54 -1.15 8.20
N LYS A 147 -14.40 -1.49 8.81
CA LYS A 147 -13.16 -0.72 8.67
C LYS A 147 -12.63 -0.74 7.23
N TYR A 148 -12.79 -1.85 6.52
CA TYR A 148 -12.47 -1.92 5.09
C TYR A 148 -13.28 -0.89 4.29
N GLY A 149 -14.59 -0.78 4.54
CA GLY A 149 -15.45 0.24 3.94
C GLY A 149 -15.02 1.67 4.27
N GLU A 150 -14.62 1.95 5.51
CA GLU A 150 -14.13 3.28 5.92
C GLU A 150 -12.84 3.66 5.19
N CYS A 151 -11.90 2.72 5.01
CA CYS A 151 -10.69 2.98 4.23
C CYS A 151 -11.02 3.24 2.75
N LEU A 152 -11.96 2.51 2.16
CA LEU A 152 -12.42 2.76 0.79
C LEU A 152 -13.06 4.15 0.65
N ASP A 153 -13.86 4.57 1.63
CA ASP A 153 -14.45 5.92 1.64
C ASP A 153 -13.38 7.01 1.66
N GLN A 154 -12.30 6.83 2.44
CA GLN A 154 -11.16 7.75 2.46
C GLN A 154 -10.38 7.74 1.13
N LEU A 155 -10.13 6.55 0.55
CA LEU A 155 -9.47 6.44 -0.75
C LEU A 155 -10.29 7.09 -1.87
N LEU A 156 -11.62 7.00 -1.83
CA LEU A 156 -12.52 7.67 -2.78
C LEU A 156 -12.55 9.19 -2.61
N GLN A 157 -12.21 9.75 -1.44
CA GLN A 157 -12.01 11.20 -1.32
C GLN A 157 -10.77 11.66 -2.10
N ILE A 158 -9.73 10.82 -2.16
CA ILE A 158 -8.49 11.10 -2.90
C ILE A 158 -8.69 10.84 -4.40
N HIS A 159 -9.34 9.74 -4.76
CA HIS A 159 -9.55 9.27 -6.13
C HIS A 159 -11.05 9.08 -6.43
N PRO A 160 -11.84 10.17 -6.53
CA PRO A 160 -13.31 10.10 -6.57
C PRO A 160 -13.90 9.45 -7.82
N LYS A 161 -13.10 9.25 -8.87
CA LYS A 161 -13.54 8.68 -10.15
C LYS A 161 -12.98 7.28 -10.42
N ASP A 162 -12.24 6.72 -9.47
CA ASP A 162 -11.67 5.38 -9.62
C ASP A 162 -12.77 4.31 -9.56
N ILE A 163 -13.06 3.71 -10.72
CA ILE A 163 -14.08 2.69 -10.85
C ILE A 163 -13.79 1.45 -10.01
N PHE A 164 -12.51 1.08 -9.83
CA PHE A 164 -12.17 -0.10 -9.04
C PHE A 164 -12.50 0.12 -7.57
N LEU A 165 -12.17 1.30 -7.02
CA LEU A 165 -12.55 1.67 -5.65
C LEU A 165 -14.07 1.74 -5.48
N ILE A 166 -14.79 2.29 -6.47
CA ILE A 166 -16.26 2.36 -6.43
C ILE A 166 -16.87 0.96 -6.44
N LEU A 167 -16.40 0.05 -7.30
CA LEU A 167 -16.89 -1.33 -7.38
C LEU A 167 -16.58 -2.12 -6.10
N GLU A 168 -15.40 -1.94 -5.51
CA GLU A 168 -15.06 -2.54 -4.23
C GLU A 168 -15.99 -2.01 -3.13
N ARG A 169 -16.24 -0.69 -3.09
CA ARG A 169 -17.13 -0.07 -2.11
C ARG A 169 -18.57 -0.55 -2.22
N VAL A 170 -19.07 -0.67 -3.45
CA VAL A 170 -20.38 -1.25 -3.77
C VAL A 170 -20.47 -2.70 -3.31
N SER A 171 -19.41 -3.49 -3.51
CA SER A 171 -19.36 -4.88 -3.06
C SER A 171 -19.34 -4.99 -1.53
N VAL A 172 -18.68 -4.06 -0.83
CA VAL A 172 -18.75 -3.97 0.64
C VAL A 172 -20.18 -3.68 1.10
N LEU A 173 -20.89 -2.73 0.48
CA LEU A 173 -22.28 -2.44 0.83
C LEU A 173 -23.19 -3.66 0.61
N GLU A 174 -22.99 -4.40 -0.47
CA GLU A 174 -23.73 -5.63 -0.73
C GLU A 174 -23.46 -6.69 0.35
N GLN A 175 -22.20 -6.90 0.75
CA GLN A 175 -21.83 -7.82 1.85
C GLN A 175 -22.47 -7.41 3.19
N MET A 176 -22.73 -6.12 3.38
CA MET A 176 -23.43 -5.59 4.55
C MET A 176 -24.97 -5.63 4.42
N GLY A 177 -25.51 -6.18 3.32
CA GLY A 177 -26.96 -6.21 3.04
C GLY A 177 -27.55 -4.83 2.72
N ARG A 178 -26.73 -3.90 2.21
CA ARG A 178 -27.09 -2.51 1.89
C ARG A 178 -27.13 -2.26 0.38
N GLN A 179 -27.76 -3.15 -0.38
CA GLN A 179 -27.85 -3.06 -1.84
C GLN A 179 -28.53 -1.76 -2.30
N MET A 180 -29.58 -1.33 -1.60
CA MET A 180 -30.29 -0.08 -1.90
C MET A 180 -29.44 1.17 -1.70
N THR A 181 -28.39 1.11 -0.86
CA THR A 181 -27.39 2.19 -0.73
C THR A 181 -26.32 2.09 -1.81
N ALA A 182 -26.02 0.89 -2.28
CA ALA A 182 -24.98 0.64 -3.28
C ALA A 182 -25.40 1.06 -4.70
N ILE A 183 -26.66 0.82 -5.06
CA ILE A 183 -27.23 1.16 -6.37
C ILE A 183 -26.99 2.62 -6.77
N PRO A 184 -27.41 3.64 -5.99
CA PRO A 184 -27.28 5.04 -6.42
C PRO A 184 -25.82 5.48 -6.60
N ILE A 185 -24.87 4.88 -5.88
CA ILE A 185 -23.44 5.16 -6.04
C ILE A 185 -23.00 4.77 -7.47
N LEU A 186 -23.39 3.57 -7.90
CA LEU A 186 -23.01 3.05 -9.21
C LEU A 186 -23.78 3.74 -10.35
N GLU A 187 -25.04 4.10 -10.13
CA GLU A 187 -25.83 4.90 -11.09
C GLU A 187 -25.21 6.27 -11.33
N ASN A 188 -24.84 6.98 -10.26
CA ASN A 188 -24.21 8.29 -10.37
C ASN A 188 -22.91 8.20 -11.18
N TRP A 189 -22.06 7.21 -10.87
CA TRP A 189 -20.82 7.02 -11.64
C TRP A 189 -21.07 6.72 -13.12
N ILE A 190 -22.02 5.83 -13.44
CA ILE A 190 -22.40 5.52 -14.83
C ILE A 190 -22.86 6.78 -15.57
N ASN A 191 -23.69 7.61 -14.93
CA ASN A 191 -24.25 8.82 -15.52
C ASN A 191 -23.18 9.90 -15.76
N GLU A 192 -22.19 10.01 -14.87
CA GLU A 192 -21.09 10.96 -14.99
C GLU A 192 -20.00 10.52 -15.99
N ASN A 193 -19.95 9.23 -16.35
CA ASN A 193 -18.92 8.66 -17.22
C ASN A 193 -19.50 7.99 -18.49
N PRO A 194 -20.33 8.68 -19.30
CA PRO A 194 -21.09 8.06 -20.38
C PRO A 194 -20.26 7.59 -21.59
N LYS A 195 -18.95 7.86 -21.62
CA LYS A 195 -18.06 7.57 -22.77
C LYS A 195 -16.99 6.51 -22.48
N GLY A 196 -17.00 5.91 -21.30
CA GLY A 196 -16.05 4.85 -20.93
C GLY A 196 -16.56 3.45 -21.24
N ASP A 197 -15.71 2.44 -21.02
CA ASP A 197 -16.17 1.06 -20.93
C ASP A 197 -17.00 0.90 -19.64
N LEU A 198 -18.31 0.74 -19.81
CA LEU A 198 -19.28 0.61 -18.73
C LEU A 198 -19.65 -0.85 -18.45
N SER A 199 -19.05 -1.81 -19.16
CA SER A 199 -19.43 -3.23 -19.09
C SER A 199 -19.43 -3.76 -17.66
N THR A 200 -18.35 -3.52 -16.92
CA THR A 200 -18.19 -3.99 -15.53
C THR A 200 -19.21 -3.32 -14.59
N ALA A 201 -19.45 -2.02 -14.76
CA ALA A 201 -20.44 -1.29 -13.97
C ALA A 201 -21.86 -1.78 -14.26
N TYR A 202 -22.19 -2.06 -15.52
CA TYR A 202 -23.48 -2.62 -15.89
C TYR A 202 -23.70 -4.02 -15.34
N VAL A 203 -22.71 -4.93 -15.46
CA VAL A 203 -22.81 -6.27 -14.86
C VAL A 203 -23.08 -6.15 -13.35
N LYS A 204 -22.36 -5.26 -12.65
CA LYS A 204 -22.54 -5.10 -11.21
C LYS A 204 -23.91 -4.51 -10.85
N ILE A 205 -24.38 -3.47 -11.55
CA ILE A 205 -25.68 -2.85 -11.23
C ILE A 205 -26.86 -3.77 -11.57
N ILE A 206 -26.76 -4.57 -12.63
CA ILE A 206 -27.74 -5.62 -12.96
C ILE A 206 -27.84 -6.63 -11.82
N SER A 207 -26.71 -7.08 -11.28
CA SER A 207 -26.67 -7.98 -10.12
C SER A 207 -27.38 -7.38 -8.91
N LEU A 208 -27.11 -6.11 -8.59
CA LEU A 208 -27.75 -5.43 -7.46
C LEU A 208 -29.26 -5.32 -7.63
N TYR A 209 -29.73 -4.94 -8.83
CA TYR A 209 -31.16 -4.83 -9.11
C TYR A 209 -31.89 -6.16 -9.06
N LYS A 210 -31.24 -7.26 -9.47
CA LYS A 210 -31.77 -8.61 -9.27
C LYS A 210 -31.86 -8.97 -7.79
N ALA A 211 -30.86 -8.61 -6.98
CA ALA A 211 -30.83 -8.90 -5.56
C ALA A 211 -31.93 -8.17 -4.75
N VAL A 212 -32.49 -7.08 -5.27
CA VAL A 212 -33.62 -6.34 -4.68
C VAL A 212 -34.94 -6.58 -5.42
N ASP A 213 -35.03 -7.65 -6.22
CA ASP A 213 -36.20 -8.05 -7.02
C ASP A 213 -36.75 -6.96 -7.96
N ASN A 214 -35.91 -6.01 -8.38
CA ASN A 214 -36.26 -4.97 -9.34
C ASN A 214 -35.90 -5.42 -10.77
N HIS A 215 -36.67 -6.37 -11.29
CA HIS A 215 -36.45 -6.94 -12.62
C HIS A 215 -36.54 -5.91 -13.75
N LYS A 216 -37.33 -4.84 -13.58
CA LYS A 216 -37.47 -3.77 -14.57
C LYS A 216 -36.14 -3.02 -14.77
N MET A 217 -35.52 -2.59 -13.68
CA MET A 217 -34.23 -1.89 -13.76
C MET A 217 -33.09 -2.83 -14.15
N SER A 218 -33.14 -4.09 -13.71
CA SER A 218 -32.21 -5.11 -14.21
C SER A 218 -32.27 -5.25 -15.73
N ALA A 219 -33.47 -5.32 -16.33
CA ALA A 219 -33.63 -5.43 -17.78
C ALA A 219 -33.19 -4.14 -18.50
N TYR A 220 -33.44 -2.97 -17.90
CA TYR A 220 -32.98 -1.68 -18.44
C TYR A 220 -31.45 -1.63 -18.61
N TYR A 221 -30.70 -2.02 -17.58
CA TYR A 221 -29.24 -2.03 -17.66
C TYR A 221 -28.70 -3.18 -18.50
N GLN A 222 -29.42 -4.30 -18.60
CA GLN A 222 -29.07 -5.40 -19.51
C GLN A 222 -29.07 -4.93 -20.98
N LEU A 223 -30.11 -4.21 -21.41
CA LEU A 223 -30.16 -3.64 -22.76
C LEU A 223 -28.99 -2.68 -23.03
N ARG A 224 -28.60 -1.88 -22.03
CA ARG A 224 -27.45 -0.96 -22.18
C ARG A 224 -26.13 -1.71 -22.32
N LEU A 225 -25.95 -2.81 -21.59
CA LEU A 225 -24.76 -3.65 -21.68
C LEU A 225 -24.59 -4.27 -23.07
N GLU A 226 -25.69 -4.64 -23.74
CA GLU A 226 -25.68 -5.19 -25.10
C GLU A 226 -25.25 -4.16 -26.18
N HIS A 227 -25.17 -2.89 -25.79
CA HIS A 227 -24.80 -1.77 -26.66
C HIS A 227 -23.47 -1.09 -26.27
N VAL A 228 -22.70 -1.69 -25.35
CA VAL A 228 -21.30 -1.32 -25.03
C VAL A 228 -20.35 -2.03 -25.97
#